data_AF-A0A940ZJT7-F1
#
_entry.id   AF-A0A940ZJT7-F1
#
_cell.length_a   1.000
_cell.length_b   1.000
_cell.length_c   1.000
_cell.angle_alpha   90.00
_cell.angle_beta   90.00
_cell.angle_gamma   90.00
#
_symmetry.space_group_name_H-M   'P 1'
#
loop_
_entity.id
_entity.type
_entity.pdbx_description
1 polymer ?
#
loop_
_entity_poly.entity_id
_entity_poly.type
_entity_poly.pdbx_seq_one_letter_code
_entity_poly.pdbx_strand_id
1 'polypeptide(L)'
;MDKEVLQGKLKQLRDEVKQRWGVLTDKDLATVDGKLDQLPGLLQEKYGYTREQAEKEIKLFLSDLKAKGENIFEVVLDTLTDETAQEDPPVK
;
A
#
# COMPACT_ATOMS: atom_id res chain seq x y z
N MET A 1 -19.96 5.30 -4.34
CA MET A 1 -19.30 4.78 -3.12
C MET A 1 -18.45 5.89 -2.54
N ASP A 2 -18.63 6.15 -1.25
CA ASP A 2 -18.45 7.46 -0.61
C ASP A 2 -16.97 7.81 -0.37
N LYS A 3 -16.51 8.93 -0.94
CA LYS A 3 -15.14 9.47 -0.77
C LYS A 3 -14.73 9.61 0.71
N GLU A 4 -15.70 9.83 1.59
CA GLU A 4 -15.51 9.96 3.03
C GLU A 4 -15.02 8.64 3.67
N VAL A 5 -15.54 7.49 3.21
CA VAL A 5 -15.13 6.17 3.70
C VAL A 5 -13.70 5.87 3.27
N LEU A 6 -13.34 6.21 2.03
CA LEU A 6 -11.98 6.09 1.50
C LEU A 6 -10.99 6.93 2.30
N GLN A 7 -11.33 8.18 2.62
CA GLN A 7 -10.44 9.05 3.42
C GLN A 7 -10.25 8.54 4.86
N GLY A 8 -11.30 8.03 5.51
CA GLY A 8 -11.19 7.43 6.84
C GLY A 8 -10.28 6.20 6.84
N LYS A 9 -10.49 5.31 5.87
CA LYS A 9 -9.67 4.12 5.61
C LYS A 9 -8.20 4.46 5.30
N LEU A 10 -7.96 5.46 4.46
CA LEU A 10 -6.63 5.99 4.15
C LEU A 10 -5.92 6.57 5.37
N LYS A 11 -6.65 7.23 6.27
CA LYS A 11 -6.08 7.74 7.52
C LYS A 11 -5.63 6.59 8.43
N GLN A 12 -6.46 5.56 8.61
CA GLN A 12 -6.09 4.38 9.40
C GLN A 12 -4.87 3.66 8.82
N LEU A 13 -4.85 3.45 7.51
CA LEU A 13 -3.70 2.85 6.83
C LEU A 13 -2.42 3.66 7.07
N ARG A 14 -2.47 4.99 6.97
CA ARG A 14 -1.31 5.85 7.22
C ARG A 14 -0.82 5.75 8.67
N ASP A 15 -1.73 5.72 9.64
CA ASP A 15 -1.36 5.57 11.05
C ASP A 15 -0.66 4.22 11.29
N GLU A 16 -1.19 3.13 10.73
CA GLU A 16 -0.59 1.78 10.78
C GLU A 16 0.79 1.71 10.12
N VAL A 17 0.94 2.32 8.94
CA VAL A 17 2.22 2.39 8.21
C VAL A 17 3.27 3.16 9.03
N LYS A 18 2.91 4.26 9.69
CA LYS A 18 3.85 4.98 10.57
C LYS A 18 4.24 4.16 11.80
N GLN A 19 3.29 3.44 12.40
CA GLN A 19 3.57 2.56 13.53
C GLN A 19 4.57 1.46 13.12
N ARG A 20 4.40 0.91 11.91
CA ARG A 20 5.29 -0.13 11.37
C ARG A 20 6.66 0.40 10.98
N TRP A 21 6.68 1.52 10.26
CA TRP A 21 7.89 2.14 9.70
C TRP A 21 8.00 3.57 10.21
N GLY A 22 8.47 3.75 11.44
CA GLY A 22 8.57 5.06 12.11
C GLY A 22 9.45 6.12 11.42
N VAL A 23 10.21 5.76 10.38
CA VAL A 23 10.95 6.72 9.54
C VAL A 23 10.04 7.37 8.49
N LEU A 24 8.97 6.69 8.07
CA LEU A 24 8.01 7.23 7.12
C LEU A 24 7.18 8.32 7.79
N THR A 25 7.23 9.53 7.22
CA THR A 25 6.49 10.67 7.74
C THR A 25 5.13 10.81 7.08
N ASP A 26 4.24 11.61 7.68
CA ASP A 26 2.98 12.03 7.05
C ASP A 26 3.15 12.56 5.62
N LYS A 27 4.25 13.27 5.36
CA LYS A 27 4.55 13.81 4.02
C LYS A 27 4.85 12.71 3.01
N ASP A 28 5.65 11.73 3.41
CA ASP A 28 6.00 10.59 2.55
C ASP A 28 4.74 9.78 2.23
N LEU A 29 3.90 9.56 3.24
CA LEU A 29 2.65 8.82 3.10
C LEU A 29 1.55 9.58 2.36
N ALA A 30 1.54 10.91 2.45
CA ALA A 30 0.66 11.77 1.65
C ALA A 30 1.05 11.76 0.18
N THR A 31 2.34 11.61 -0.13
CA THR A 31 2.83 11.59 -1.52
C THR A 31 2.38 10.32 -2.24
N VAL A 32 2.30 9.21 -1.52
CA VAL A 32 1.83 7.93 -2.08
C VAL A 32 0.31 7.76 -2.02
N ASP A 33 -0.44 8.72 -1.48
CA ASP A 33 -1.91 8.70 -1.35
C ASP A 33 -2.47 7.34 -0.85
N GLY A 34 -1.72 6.67 0.03
CA GLY A 34 -2.03 5.33 0.54
C GLY A 34 -2.00 4.18 -0.47
N LYS A 35 -1.34 4.36 -1.61
CA LYS A 35 -1.03 3.28 -2.57
C LYS A 35 0.08 2.39 -2.00
N LEU A 36 -0.31 1.18 -1.61
CA LEU A 36 0.62 0.16 -1.10
C LEU A 36 1.64 -0.32 -2.12
N ASP A 37 1.36 -0.16 -3.42
CA ASP A 37 2.29 -0.44 -4.50
C ASP A 37 3.55 0.45 -4.47
N GLN A 38 3.43 1.68 -3.94
CA GLN A 38 4.52 2.64 -3.88
C GLN A 38 5.33 2.55 -2.58
N LEU A 39 4.82 1.86 -1.57
CA LEU A 39 5.51 1.65 -0.30
C LEU A 39 6.85 0.89 -0.45
N PRO A 40 6.99 -0.17 -1.28
CA PRO A 40 8.28 -0.78 -1.55
C PRO A 40 9.34 0.19 -2.05
N GLY A 41 8.96 1.19 -2.87
CA GLY A 41 9.87 2.24 -3.35
C GLY A 41 10.34 3.14 -2.19
N LEU A 42 9.38 3.61 -1.38
CA LEU A 42 9.68 4.40 -0.18
C LEU A 42 10.59 3.65 0.81
N LEU A 43 10.38 2.34 1.01
CA LEU A 43 11.22 1.54 1.88
C LEU A 43 12.65 1.40 1.36
N GLN A 44 12.82 1.27 0.04
CA GLN A 44 14.15 1.29 -0.58
C GLN A 44 14.83 2.66 -0.37
N GLU A 45 14.12 3.76 -0.61
CA GLU A 45 14.69 5.12 -0.51
C GLU A 45 14.99 5.56 0.94
N LYS A 46 14.11 5.22 1.89
CA LYS A 46 14.20 5.69 3.28
C LYS A 46 15.02 4.77 4.17
N TYR A 47 14.89 3.46 3.96
CA TYR A 47 15.57 2.46 4.77
C TYR A 47 16.74 1.78 4.05
N GLY A 48 16.92 2.00 2.74
CA GLY A 48 17.97 1.32 1.97
C GLY A 48 17.70 -0.19 1.80
N TYR A 49 16.45 -0.63 1.92
CA TYR A 49 16.11 -2.05 1.77
C TYR A 49 16.35 -2.52 0.35
N THR A 50 16.65 -3.81 0.20
CA THR A 50 16.58 -4.44 -1.12
C THR A 50 15.12 -4.63 -1.52
N ARG A 51 14.88 -4.81 -2.83
CA ARG A 51 13.54 -5.11 -3.35
C ARG A 51 12.86 -6.26 -2.61
N GLU A 52 13.56 -7.39 -2.42
CA GLU A 52 13.03 -8.54 -1.69
C GLU A 52 12.70 -8.23 -0.23
N GLN A 53 13.56 -7.46 0.46
CA GLN A 53 13.30 -7.06 1.85
C GLN A 53 12.08 -6.15 1.95
N ALA A 54 11.95 -5.18 1.04
CA ALA A 54 10.80 -4.30 0.97
C ALA A 54 9.52 -5.10 0.70
N GLU A 55 9.51 -5.98 -0.31
CA GLU A 55 8.37 -6.85 -0.63
C GLU A 55 7.98 -7.75 0.56
N LYS A 56 8.97 -8.28 1.28
CA LYS A 56 8.74 -9.09 2.49
C LYS A 56 8.11 -8.28 3.63
N GLU A 57 8.62 -7.09 3.90
CA GLU A 57 8.05 -6.21 4.94
C GLU A 57 6.61 -5.82 4.61
N ILE A 58 6.33 -5.53 3.34
CA ILE A 58 4.97 -5.24 2.88
C ILE A 58 4.07 -6.46 3.05
N LYS A 59 4.51 -7.65 2.67
CA LYS A 59 3.73 -8.88 2.86
C LYS A 59 3.41 -9.16 4.34
N LEU A 60 4.35 -8.90 5.24
CA LEU A 60 4.14 -9.01 6.68
C LEU A 60 3.11 -7.98 7.17
N PHE A 61 3.24 -6.73 6.74
CA PHE A 61 2.30 -5.66 7.05
C PHE A 61 0.86 -5.99 6.58
N LEU A 62 0.70 -6.48 5.35
CA LEU A 62 -0.59 -6.92 4.82
C LEU A 62 -1.22 -8.05 5.64
N SER A 63 -0.38 -8.97 6.12
CA SER A 63 -0.83 -10.08 6.95
C SER A 63 -1.29 -9.59 8.33
N ASP A 64 -0.64 -8.57 8.88
CA ASP A 64 -1.00 -7.94 10.16
C ASP A 64 -2.33 -7.19 10.06
N LEU A 65 -2.54 -6.40 8.99
CA LEU A 65 -3.82 -5.73 8.73
C LEU A 65 -4.98 -6.72 8.57
N LYS A 66 -4.73 -7.83 7.87
CA LYS A 66 -5.74 -8.90 7.73
C LYS A 66 -6.07 -9.54 9.08
N ALA A 67 -5.07 -9.71 9.95
CA ALA A 67 -5.28 -10.24 11.30
C ALA A 67 -6.05 -9.27 12.21
N LYS A 68 -5.90 -7.94 12.01
CA LYS A 68 -6.67 -6.90 12.70
C LYS A 68 -8.13 -6.79 12.24
N GLY A 69 -8.55 -7.56 11.23
CA GLY A 69 -9.89 -7.49 10.64
C GLY A 69 -10.13 -6.23 9.80
N GLU A 70 -9.05 -5.53 9.45
CA GLU A 70 -9.09 -4.29 8.70
C GLU A 70 -9.23 -4.59 7.20
N ASN A 71 -10.47 -4.70 6.73
CA ASN A 71 -10.80 -4.93 5.32
C ASN A 71 -10.70 -3.62 4.49
N ILE A 72 -9.57 -2.93 4.65
CA ILE A 72 -9.23 -1.67 3.96
C ILE A 72 -8.63 -2.00 2.59
N PHE A 73 -7.94 -3.13 2.51
CA PHE A 73 -7.15 -3.52 1.36
C PHE A 73 -7.98 -4.12 0.23
N GLU A 74 -9.09 -4.81 0.53
CA GLU A 74 -10.03 -5.31 -0.50
C GLU A 74 -10.57 -4.15 -1.36
N VAL A 75 -10.93 -3.01 -0.74
CA VAL A 75 -11.44 -1.84 -1.48
C VAL A 75 -10.36 -1.23 -2.37
N VAL A 76 -9.14 -1.06 -1.87
CA VAL A 76 -8.05 -0.39 -2.62
C VAL A 76 -7.46 -1.29 -3.70
N LEU A 77 -7.31 -2.60 -3.45
CA LEU A 77 -6.86 -3.53 -4.47
C LEU A 77 -7.91 -3.72 -5.56
N ASP A 78 -9.19 -3.89 -5.23
CA ASP A 78 -10.26 -4.07 -6.24
C ASP A 78 -10.33 -2.87 -7.20
N THR A 79 -10.12 -1.66 -6.67
CA THR A 79 -10.04 -0.42 -7.49
C THR A 79 -8.78 -0.36 -8.38
N LEU A 80 -7.71 -1.07 -8.02
CA LEU A 80 -6.44 -1.07 -8.77
C LEU A 80 -6.30 -2.30 -9.69
N THR A 81 -6.98 -3.40 -9.41
CA THR A 81 -7.03 -4.59 -10.28
C THR A 81 -7.98 -4.44 -11.46
N ASP A 82 -8.81 -3.41 -11.49
CA ASP A 82 -9.64 -3.09 -12.66
C ASP A 82 -8.80 -2.58 -13.87
N GLU A 83 -7.55 -2.14 -13.66
CA GLU A 83 -6.68 -1.60 -14.72
C GLU A 83 -5.57 -2.55 -15.25
N THR A 84 -5.44 -3.79 -14.77
CA THR A 84 -4.45 -4.76 -15.34
C THR A 84 -5.04 -5.78 -16.31
N ALA A 85 -6.21 -5.50 -16.88
CA ALA A 85 -6.75 -6.22 -18.03
C ALA A 85 -6.75 -5.34 -19.29
N GLN A 86 -5.61 -4.72 -19.62
CA GLN A 86 -5.33 -4.37 -21.01
C GLN A 86 -4.39 -5.45 -21.55
N GLU A 87 -5.00 -6.35 -22.32
CA GLU A 87 -4.35 -7.43 -23.05
C GLU A 87 -3.11 -6.89 -23.76
N ASP A 88 -1.92 -7.38 -23.39
CA ASP A 88 -0.80 -7.37 -24.30
C ASP A 88 -1.19 -8.33 -25.44
N PRO A 89 -1.46 -7.87 -26.68
CA PRO A 89 -1.77 -8.79 -27.74
C PRO A 89 -0.54 -9.69 -27.93
N PRO A 90 -0.69 -11.03 -27.99
CA PRO A 90 0.44 -11.91 -28.17
C PRO A 90 1.19 -11.53 -29.45
N VAL A 91 2.43 -11.09 -29.29
CA VAL A 91 3.34 -10.82 -30.40
C VAL A 91 3.45 -12.06 -31.27
N LYS A 92 2.83 -12.01 -32.45
CA LYS A 92 3.23 -12.78 -33.63
C LYS A 92 2.95 -12.01 -34.90
#